data_AF-A0A6I6HL00-F1
#
_entry.id   AF-A0A6I6HL00-F1
#
_cell.length_a   1.000
_cell.length_b   1.000
_cell.length_c   1.000
_cell.angle_alpha   90.00
_cell.angle_beta   90.00
_cell.angle_gamma   90.00
#
_symmetry.space_group_name_H-M   'P 1'
#
loop_
_entity.id
_entity.type
_entity.pdbx_description
1 polymer ?
#
loop_
_entity_poly.entity_id
_entity_poly.type
_entity_poly.pdbx_seq_one_letter_code
_entity_poly.pdbx_strand_id
1 'polypeptide(L)'
;MFKRLAAAALLAATVGSATVATVAHAQRPTPPQGPMIDGYLCCNMRTYGSSISDINYDEQGTSIVAVGTPARITAYDMRWFSADLAGKPQRIKNDYSRNITLIDFAKRYVVTEDPKQKMAAFPPAIRNAILAVKVMPGMTREQVLMAIGYPVAAENPSLDAPTWRYWRDSWSEYQVNFDEKGLVKSVIGDPVALSRVLAPTP
;
A
#
# COMPACT_ATOMS: atom_id res chain seq x y z
N MET A 1 -59.64 16.20 74.90
CA MET A 1 -58.30 16.04 75.49
C MET A 1 -57.37 15.42 74.45
N PHE A 2 -56.16 15.95 74.33
CA PHE A 2 -55.13 15.63 73.33
C PHE A 2 -54.81 14.13 73.17
N LYS A 3 -54.55 13.66 71.95
CA LYS A 3 -53.17 13.35 71.50
C LYS A 3 -53.09 12.99 69.99
N ARG A 4 -51.89 13.24 69.47
CA ARG A 4 -51.42 13.36 68.08
C ARG A 4 -51.05 12.01 67.40
N LEU A 5 -50.78 12.14 66.09
CA LEU A 5 -49.85 11.35 65.21
C LEU A 5 -50.41 10.04 64.62
N ALA A 6 -50.15 9.64 63.37
CA ALA A 6 -49.29 10.13 62.30
C ALA A 6 -49.84 9.67 60.93
N ALA A 7 -49.49 10.39 59.86
CA ALA A 7 -49.87 10.09 58.48
C ALA A 7 -49.13 8.86 57.93
N ALA A 8 -49.88 8.00 57.22
CA ALA A 8 -49.37 6.85 56.49
C ALA A 8 -48.80 7.30 55.13
N ALA A 9 -47.59 6.85 54.81
CA ALA A 9 -47.04 6.88 53.46
C ALA A 9 -46.48 5.50 53.13
N LEU A 10 -47.22 4.70 52.37
CA LEU A 10 -46.69 3.52 51.69
C LEU A 10 -45.79 3.99 50.54
N LEU A 11 -44.48 3.83 50.66
CA LEU A 11 -43.59 3.83 49.49
C LEU A 11 -43.56 2.42 48.89
N ALA A 12 -44.23 2.25 47.75
CA ALA A 12 -44.03 1.11 46.88
C ALA A 12 -42.66 1.24 46.19
N ALA A 13 -41.68 0.45 46.61
CA ALA A 13 -40.40 0.34 45.94
C ALA A 13 -40.57 -0.51 44.67
N THR A 14 -40.80 0.13 43.53
CA THR A 14 -40.72 -0.52 42.22
C THR A 14 -39.25 -0.74 41.89
N VAL A 15 -38.78 -1.99 42.00
CA VAL A 15 -37.48 -2.42 41.48
C VAL A 15 -37.57 -2.37 39.96
N GLY A 16 -37.09 -1.27 39.37
CA GLY A 16 -36.94 -1.15 37.93
C GLY A 16 -35.83 -2.09 37.46
N SER A 17 -36.20 -3.13 36.71
CA SER A 17 -35.24 -3.97 36.00
C SER A 17 -34.54 -3.12 34.94
N ALA A 18 -33.32 -2.66 35.23
CA ALA A 18 -32.46 -2.04 34.23
C ALA A 18 -32.03 -3.14 33.24
N THR A 19 -32.72 -3.22 32.11
CA THR A 19 -32.25 -4.00 30.95
C THR A 19 -30.99 -3.33 30.42
N VAL A 20 -29.83 -3.88 30.75
CA VAL A 20 -28.56 -3.50 30.10
C VAL A 20 -28.66 -3.96 28.65
N ALA A 21 -28.99 -3.04 27.74
CA ALA A 21 -28.90 -3.29 26.32
C ALA A 21 -27.42 -3.52 25.97
N THR A 22 -27.02 -4.78 25.80
CA THR A 22 -25.71 -5.10 25.24
C THR A 22 -25.68 -4.62 23.80
N VAL A 23 -25.00 -3.50 23.56
CA VAL A 23 -24.68 -3.05 22.21
C VAL A 23 -23.74 -4.09 21.61
N ALA A 24 -24.30 -5.02 20.83
CA ALA A 24 -23.52 -5.93 20.01
C ALA A 24 -22.71 -5.07 19.03
N HIS A 25 -21.43 -4.85 19.32
CA HIS A 25 -20.51 -4.28 18.35
C HIS A 25 -20.48 -5.26 17.19
N ALA A 26 -21.05 -4.88 16.05
CA ALA A 26 -20.96 -5.67 14.83
C ALA A 26 -19.48 -5.93 14.53
N GLN A 27 -19.02 -7.15 14.79
CA GLN A 27 -17.67 -7.56 14.43
C GLN A 27 -17.59 -7.50 12.92
N ARG A 28 -16.64 -6.73 12.39
CA ARG A 28 -16.40 -6.71 10.94
C ARG A 28 -16.07 -8.14 10.51
N PRO A 29 -16.66 -8.64 9.41
CA PRO A 29 -16.34 -9.95 8.89
C PRO A 29 -14.82 -10.08 8.69
N THR A 30 -14.24 -11.19 9.14
CA THR A 30 -12.83 -11.46 8.90
C THR A 30 -12.60 -11.57 7.39
N PRO A 31 -11.65 -10.81 6.82
CA PRO A 31 -11.34 -10.86 5.41
C PRO A 31 -10.92 -12.28 5.00
N PRO A 32 -11.23 -12.71 3.77
CA PRO A 32 -10.74 -13.97 3.22
C PRO A 32 -9.21 -14.03 3.38
N GLN A 33 -8.72 -15.10 4.00
CA GLN A 33 -7.29 -15.32 4.11
C GLN A 33 -6.74 -15.76 2.75
N GLY A 34 -5.69 -15.08 2.29
CA GLY A 34 -4.93 -15.45 1.11
C GLY A 34 -3.76 -16.39 1.43
N PRO A 35 -2.99 -16.82 0.42
CA PRO A 35 -1.80 -17.64 0.61
C PRO A 35 -0.69 -16.85 1.32
N MET A 36 -0.05 -17.47 2.32
CA MET A 36 1.15 -16.95 2.97
C MET A 36 2.37 -17.42 2.17
N ILE A 37 2.84 -16.58 1.26
CA ILE A 37 3.95 -16.92 0.37
C ILE A 37 5.27 -16.33 0.89
N ASP A 38 6.34 -17.10 0.71
CA ASP A 38 7.72 -16.65 0.82
C ASP A 38 8.24 -16.24 -0.57
N GLY A 39 9.06 -15.20 -0.61
CA GLY A 39 9.62 -14.68 -1.85
C GLY A 39 10.42 -13.40 -1.63
N TYR A 40 10.21 -12.45 -2.52
CA TYR A 40 11.00 -11.22 -2.59
C TYR A 40 10.09 -10.04 -2.91
N LEU A 41 10.46 -8.86 -2.40
CA LEU A 41 9.79 -7.63 -2.74
C LEU A 41 10.02 -7.30 -4.22
N CYS A 42 8.94 -7.05 -4.95
CA CYS A 42 8.94 -6.85 -6.40
C CYS A 42 9.81 -5.68 -6.89
N CYS A 43 10.01 -4.71 -6.00
CA CYS A 43 10.21 -3.33 -6.37
C CYS A 43 10.66 -2.51 -5.16
N ASN A 44 11.22 -1.33 -5.39
CA ASN A 44 11.50 -0.41 -4.29
C ASN A 44 10.20 0.14 -3.73
N MET A 45 10.05 0.07 -2.41
CA MET A 45 8.91 0.63 -1.68
C MET A 45 9.38 1.62 -0.62
N ARG A 46 8.55 2.61 -0.31
CA ARG A 46 8.78 3.63 0.70
C ARG A 46 7.94 3.34 1.92
N THR A 47 8.61 3.16 3.04
CA THR A 47 7.99 2.84 4.33
C THR A 47 8.00 4.02 5.28
N TYR A 48 6.88 4.22 5.97
CA TYR A 48 6.75 5.03 7.17
C TYR A 48 7.05 4.18 8.41
N GLY A 49 8.27 3.61 8.45
CA GLY A 49 8.74 2.72 9.51
C GLY A 49 8.11 1.32 9.50
N SER A 50 6.80 1.20 9.68
CA SER A 50 6.06 -0.07 9.76
C SER A 50 4.89 -0.21 8.78
N SER A 51 4.69 0.79 7.93
CA SER A 51 3.59 0.80 6.95
C SER A 51 4.02 1.38 5.62
N ILE A 52 3.47 0.81 4.55
CA ILE A 52 3.69 1.19 3.16
C ILE A 52 2.33 1.46 2.52
N SER A 53 2.20 2.54 1.75
CA SER A 53 1.03 2.81 0.90
C SER A 53 1.27 2.27 -0.50
N ASP A 54 0.23 1.83 -1.21
CA ASP A 54 0.32 1.41 -2.62
C ASP A 54 0.65 2.55 -3.58
N ILE A 55 0.52 3.82 -3.15
CA ILE A 55 1.00 4.98 -3.91
C ILE A 55 2.54 5.09 -3.88
N ASN A 56 3.21 4.48 -2.89
CA ASN A 56 4.66 4.58 -2.74
C ASN A 56 5.18 6.02 -2.56
N TYR A 57 4.51 6.79 -1.69
CA TYR A 57 4.78 8.20 -1.43
C TYR A 57 6.24 8.52 -1.10
N ASP A 58 6.74 9.61 -1.68
CA ASP A 58 8.06 10.20 -1.40
C ASP A 58 7.91 11.44 -0.54
N GLU A 59 7.53 11.19 0.70
CA GLU A 59 7.31 12.20 1.72
C GLU A 59 8.42 12.17 2.77
N GLN A 60 8.51 13.27 3.52
CA GLN A 60 9.43 13.37 4.65
C GLN A 60 9.17 12.25 5.66
N GLY A 61 10.24 11.61 6.15
CA GLY A 61 10.16 10.52 7.11
C GLY A 61 9.98 9.13 6.49
N THR A 62 9.85 9.04 5.15
CA THR A 62 9.91 7.75 4.46
C THR A 62 11.34 7.26 4.29
N SER A 63 11.51 5.94 4.26
CA SER A 63 12.77 5.28 3.90
C SER A 63 12.54 4.19 2.86
N ILE A 64 13.56 3.84 2.10
CA ILE A 64 13.45 2.84 1.03
C ILE A 64 13.64 1.43 1.59
N VAL A 65 12.70 0.54 1.25
CA VAL A 65 12.87 -0.91 1.27
C VAL A 65 13.20 -1.34 -0.16
N ALA A 66 14.39 -1.91 -0.35
CA ALA A 66 14.93 -2.16 -1.68
C ALA A 66 14.17 -3.28 -2.42
N VAL A 67 14.11 -3.17 -3.74
CA VAL A 67 13.75 -4.27 -4.64
C VAL A 67 14.56 -5.53 -4.34
N GLY A 68 13.91 -6.69 -4.37
CA GLY A 68 14.51 -7.98 -4.02
C GLY A 68 14.82 -8.17 -2.53
N THR A 69 14.22 -7.37 -1.64
CA THR A 69 14.26 -7.65 -0.20
C THR A 69 13.51 -8.96 0.08
N PRO A 70 14.09 -9.94 0.81
CA PRO A 70 13.37 -11.15 1.21
C PRO A 70 12.05 -10.80 1.89
N ALA A 71 10.98 -11.41 1.44
CA ALA A 71 9.62 -11.06 1.85
C ALA A 71 8.82 -12.32 2.17
N ARG A 72 8.01 -12.26 3.24
CA ARG A 72 7.04 -13.29 3.59
C ARG A 72 5.71 -12.66 3.92
N ILE A 73 4.63 -13.04 3.25
CA ILE A 73 3.29 -12.62 3.66
C ILE A 73 2.89 -13.33 4.95
N THR A 74 2.39 -12.58 5.93
CA THR A 74 2.06 -13.10 7.27
C THR A 74 0.59 -12.97 7.64
N ALA A 75 -0.15 -12.05 7.04
CA ALA A 75 -1.57 -11.89 7.29
C ALA A 75 -2.29 -11.16 6.16
N TYR A 76 -3.60 -11.40 6.04
CA TYR A 76 -4.52 -10.61 5.24
C TYR A 76 -5.58 -9.99 6.15
N ASP A 77 -5.80 -8.69 5.96
CA ASP A 77 -6.79 -7.87 6.66
C ASP A 77 -7.52 -6.97 5.62
N MET A 78 -8.58 -6.26 5.97
CA MET A 78 -9.58 -5.75 5.02
C MET A 78 -8.98 -4.92 3.88
N ARG A 79 -7.99 -4.07 4.18
CA ARG A 79 -7.27 -3.24 3.20
C ARG A 79 -5.76 -3.36 3.32
N TRP A 80 -5.29 -4.41 3.97
CA TRP A 80 -3.88 -4.57 4.27
C TRP A 80 -3.48 -6.00 4.05
N PHE A 81 -2.29 -6.21 3.51
CA PHE A 81 -1.58 -7.44 3.82
C PHE A 81 -0.37 -7.09 4.68
N SER A 82 -0.09 -7.95 5.63
CA SER A 82 1.12 -7.86 6.45
C SER A 82 2.20 -8.72 5.83
N ALA A 83 3.43 -8.24 5.84
CA ALA A 83 4.59 -9.00 5.42
C ALA A 83 5.77 -8.77 6.37
N ASP A 84 6.60 -9.79 6.53
CA ASP A 84 7.95 -9.63 7.05
C ASP A 84 8.87 -9.29 5.88
N LEU A 85 9.53 -8.14 5.92
CA LEU A 85 10.51 -7.71 4.92
C LEU A 85 11.91 -7.73 5.56
N ALA A 86 12.65 -8.82 5.35
CA ALA A 86 13.95 -9.08 5.96
C ALA A 86 13.99 -8.91 7.49
N GLY A 87 13.06 -9.54 8.20
CA GLY A 87 12.94 -9.49 9.66
C GLY A 87 12.25 -8.25 10.20
N LYS A 88 11.72 -7.38 9.33
CA LYS A 88 10.99 -6.17 9.70
C LYS A 88 9.51 -6.34 9.34
N PRO A 89 8.60 -6.39 10.32
CA PRO A 89 7.16 -6.40 10.05
C PRO A 89 6.73 -5.12 9.34
N GLN A 90 5.95 -5.26 8.28
CA GLN A 90 5.38 -4.18 7.48
C GLN A 90 3.90 -4.45 7.21
N ARG A 91 3.08 -3.40 7.19
CA ARG A 91 1.71 -3.44 6.69
C ARG A 91 1.64 -2.67 5.37
N ILE A 92 1.31 -3.34 4.29
CA ILE A 92 1.14 -2.72 2.98
C ILE A 92 -0.35 -2.47 2.77
N LYS A 93 -0.71 -1.19 2.60
CA LYS A 93 -2.09 -0.73 2.47
C LYS A 93 -2.51 -0.69 1.01
N ASN A 94 -3.67 -1.28 0.73
CA ASN A 94 -4.40 -1.06 -0.52
C ASN A 94 -5.23 0.23 -0.36
N ASP A 95 -4.59 1.39 -0.58
CA ASP A 95 -5.29 2.67 -0.49
C ASP A 95 -6.19 2.88 -1.71
N TYR A 96 -5.67 2.63 -2.92
CA TYR A 96 -6.34 3.00 -4.17
C TYR A 96 -6.45 1.87 -5.21
N SER A 97 -5.88 0.70 -4.97
CA SER A 97 -6.00 -0.48 -5.85
C SER A 97 -7.20 -1.37 -5.49
N ARG A 98 -8.35 -0.78 -5.18
CA ARG A 98 -9.52 -1.50 -4.63
C ARG A 98 -10.39 -2.20 -5.69
N ASN A 99 -10.07 -2.01 -6.96
CA ASN A 99 -10.70 -2.72 -8.09
C ASN A 99 -10.08 -4.10 -8.36
N ILE A 100 -9.05 -4.50 -7.60
CA ILE A 100 -8.49 -5.86 -7.59
C ILE A 100 -8.66 -6.49 -6.20
N THR A 101 -8.67 -7.82 -6.13
CA THR A 101 -8.75 -8.52 -4.85
C THR A 101 -7.51 -8.23 -4.01
N LEU A 102 -7.62 -8.33 -2.68
CA LEU A 102 -6.47 -8.15 -1.80
C LEU A 102 -5.37 -9.19 -2.06
N ILE A 103 -5.76 -10.40 -2.49
CA ILE A 103 -4.82 -11.46 -2.86
C ILE A 103 -4.04 -11.05 -4.11
N ASP A 104 -4.72 -10.58 -5.16
CA ASP A 104 -4.05 -10.13 -6.39
C ASP A 104 -3.24 -8.85 -6.17
N PHE A 105 -3.70 -7.99 -5.26
CA PHE A 105 -2.92 -6.86 -4.78
C PHE A 105 -1.62 -7.34 -4.12
N ALA A 106 -1.66 -8.29 -3.18
CA ALA A 106 -0.47 -8.79 -2.50
C ALA A 106 0.54 -9.47 -3.45
N LYS A 107 0.04 -10.22 -4.45
CA LYS A 107 0.88 -10.84 -5.50
C LYS A 107 1.69 -9.83 -6.33
N ARG A 108 1.27 -8.57 -6.39
CA ARG A 108 2.06 -7.51 -7.04
C ARG A 108 3.36 -7.23 -6.29
N TYR A 109 3.35 -7.33 -4.96
CA TYR A 109 4.47 -6.89 -4.12
C TYR A 109 5.37 -8.03 -3.69
N VAL A 110 4.84 -9.21 -3.40
CA VAL A 110 5.65 -10.39 -3.03
C VAL A 110 5.66 -11.37 -4.19
N VAL A 111 6.83 -11.50 -4.83
CA VAL A 111 7.07 -12.34 -6.00
C VAL A 111 7.98 -13.51 -5.63
N THR A 112 7.83 -14.65 -6.32
CA THR A 112 8.57 -15.88 -6.00
C THR A 112 10.00 -15.91 -6.54
N GLU A 113 10.26 -15.18 -7.62
CA GLU A 113 11.60 -15.04 -8.21
C GLU A 113 12.28 -13.77 -7.70
N ASP A 114 13.55 -13.83 -7.33
CA ASP A 114 14.30 -12.65 -6.89
C ASP A 114 14.50 -11.67 -8.06
N PRO A 115 13.90 -10.47 -8.03
CA PRO A 115 14.08 -9.45 -9.07
C PRO A 115 15.56 -9.09 -9.32
N LYS A 116 16.44 -9.27 -8.32
CA LYS A 116 17.88 -8.98 -8.46
C LYS A 116 18.56 -9.84 -9.52
N GLN A 117 18.06 -11.07 -9.75
CA GLN A 117 18.61 -11.94 -10.79
C GLN A 117 18.41 -11.34 -12.18
N LYS A 118 17.20 -10.83 -12.45
CA LYS A 118 16.90 -10.13 -13.70
C LYS A 118 17.65 -8.80 -13.79
N MET A 119 17.69 -8.03 -12.70
CA MET A 119 18.39 -6.75 -12.66
C MET A 119 19.90 -6.87 -12.93
N ALA A 120 20.52 -8.00 -12.61
CA ALA A 120 21.93 -8.23 -12.90
C ALA A 120 22.23 -8.17 -14.41
N ALA A 121 21.27 -8.57 -15.26
CA ALA A 121 21.39 -8.55 -16.70
C ALA A 121 21.05 -7.20 -17.36
N PHE A 122 20.50 -6.23 -16.60
CA PHE A 122 20.12 -4.93 -17.16
C PHE A 122 21.34 -4.05 -17.47
N PRO A 123 21.21 -3.13 -18.45
CA PRO A 123 22.25 -2.13 -18.71
C PRO A 123 22.61 -1.34 -17.43
N PRO A 124 23.88 -0.97 -17.22
CA PRO A 124 24.31 -0.29 -15.99
C PRO A 124 23.50 0.97 -15.67
N ALA A 125 23.17 1.79 -16.67
CA ALA A 125 22.37 3.00 -16.48
C ALA A 125 20.96 2.69 -15.94
N ILE A 126 20.29 1.68 -16.49
CA ILE A 126 18.97 1.23 -16.05
C ILE A 126 19.04 0.68 -14.61
N ARG A 127 20.04 -0.16 -14.32
CA ARG A 127 20.23 -0.71 -12.97
C ARG A 127 20.45 0.40 -11.94
N ASN A 128 21.29 1.39 -12.27
CA ASN A 128 21.55 2.52 -11.39
C ASN A 128 20.30 3.38 -11.16
N ALA A 129 19.48 3.59 -12.20
CA ALA A 129 18.21 4.29 -12.07
C ALA A 129 17.21 3.54 -11.19
N ILE A 130 17.09 2.21 -11.32
CA ILE A 130 16.27 1.39 -10.42
C ILE A 130 16.75 1.51 -8.98
N LEU A 131 18.06 1.37 -8.72
CA LEU A 131 18.63 1.51 -7.38
C LEU A 131 18.41 2.91 -6.77
N ALA A 132 18.33 3.93 -7.62
CA ALA A 132 18.04 5.30 -7.23
C ALA A 132 16.53 5.60 -7.08
N VAL A 133 15.64 4.62 -7.31
CA VAL A 133 14.18 4.79 -7.29
C VAL A 133 13.71 5.81 -8.34
N LYS A 134 14.31 5.73 -9.54
CA LYS A 134 14.14 6.68 -10.64
C LYS A 134 13.82 5.97 -11.96
N VAL A 135 13.14 6.71 -12.84
CA VAL A 135 12.75 6.29 -14.18
C VAL A 135 13.54 7.07 -15.22
N MET A 136 13.80 6.45 -16.37
CA MET A 136 14.41 7.11 -17.52
C MET A 136 13.87 6.56 -18.84
N PRO A 137 13.96 7.33 -19.95
CA PRO A 137 13.65 6.82 -21.28
C PRO A 137 14.39 5.52 -21.60
N GLY A 138 13.72 4.63 -22.33
CA GLY A 138 14.23 3.31 -22.69
C GLY A 138 14.01 2.22 -21.64
N MET A 139 13.52 2.54 -20.43
CA MET A 139 13.11 1.52 -19.47
C MET A 139 11.93 0.70 -19.97
N THR A 140 11.91 -0.61 -19.70
CA THR A 140 10.72 -1.44 -19.89
C THR A 140 9.70 -1.20 -18.77
N ARG A 141 8.45 -1.63 -18.99
CA ARG A 141 7.41 -1.68 -17.93
C ARG A 141 7.90 -2.39 -16.66
N GLU A 142 8.53 -3.55 -16.80
CA GLU A 142 9.08 -4.30 -15.67
C GLU A 142 10.15 -3.50 -14.91
N GLN A 143 11.02 -2.78 -15.62
CA GLN A 143 12.05 -1.94 -15.01
C GLN A 143 11.45 -0.73 -14.27
N VAL A 144 10.39 -0.13 -14.82
CA VAL A 144 9.63 0.94 -14.13
C VAL A 144 8.99 0.40 -12.85
N LEU A 145 8.34 -0.77 -12.92
CA LEU A 145 7.76 -1.41 -11.73
C LEU A 145 8.82 -1.70 -10.67
N MET A 146 9.97 -2.26 -11.06
CA MET A 146 11.09 -2.50 -10.14
C MET A 146 11.60 -1.19 -9.50
N ALA A 147 11.67 -0.10 -10.28
CA ALA A 147 12.16 1.18 -9.81
C ALA A 147 11.21 1.87 -8.81
N ILE A 148 9.92 2.00 -9.15
CA ILE A 148 8.97 2.87 -8.44
C ILE A 148 7.68 2.18 -7.97
N GLY A 149 7.57 0.87 -8.16
CA GLY A 149 6.41 0.07 -7.75
C GLY A 149 5.27 0.08 -8.75
N TYR A 150 4.24 -0.72 -8.44
CA TYR A 150 3.03 -0.79 -9.25
C TYR A 150 2.25 0.52 -9.18
N PRO A 151 1.75 1.02 -10.33
CA PRO A 151 0.80 2.12 -10.29
C PRO A 151 -0.52 1.62 -9.69
N VAL A 152 -1.25 2.52 -9.02
CA VAL A 152 -2.51 2.15 -8.37
C VAL A 152 -3.54 1.71 -9.40
N ALA A 153 -4.20 0.57 -9.12
CA ALA A 153 -4.99 -0.13 -10.11
C ALA A 153 -6.29 0.61 -10.50
N ALA A 154 -6.85 1.45 -9.63
CA ALA A 154 -8.05 2.23 -9.98
C ALA A 154 -7.77 3.26 -11.08
N GLU A 155 -6.58 3.87 -11.08
CA GLU A 155 -6.16 4.87 -12.07
C GLU A 155 -5.43 4.24 -13.26
N ASN A 156 -5.01 2.99 -13.12
CA ASN A 156 -4.28 2.22 -14.12
C ASN A 156 -4.85 0.79 -14.24
N PRO A 157 -6.05 0.62 -14.82
CA PRO A 157 -6.72 -0.68 -14.87
C PRO A 157 -5.97 -1.73 -15.72
N SER A 158 -5.15 -1.29 -16.67
CA SER A 158 -4.30 -2.14 -17.49
C SER A 158 -2.85 -1.70 -17.41
N LEU A 159 -1.95 -2.65 -17.14
CA LEU A 159 -0.50 -2.40 -17.18
C LEU A 159 0.02 -2.32 -18.62
N ASP A 160 -0.74 -2.74 -19.61
CA ASP A 160 -0.36 -2.61 -21.03
C ASP A 160 -0.74 -1.24 -21.62
N ALA A 161 -1.42 -0.38 -20.84
CA ALA A 161 -1.81 0.96 -21.26
C ALA A 161 -0.59 1.81 -21.66
N PRO A 162 -0.69 2.64 -22.72
CA PRO A 162 0.42 3.45 -23.22
C PRO A 162 0.90 4.50 -22.20
N THR A 163 0.10 4.78 -21.18
CA THR A 163 0.42 5.73 -20.11
C THR A 163 0.10 5.11 -18.76
N TRP A 164 1.02 5.25 -17.81
CA TRP A 164 0.77 4.99 -16.40
C TRP A 164 0.79 6.30 -15.61
N ARG A 165 -0.21 6.49 -14.76
CA ARG A 165 -0.32 7.63 -13.84
C ARG A 165 0.17 7.25 -12.45
N TYR A 166 0.96 8.13 -11.86
CA TYR A 166 1.58 7.99 -10.55
C TYR A 166 1.49 9.29 -9.76
N TRP A 167 1.75 9.18 -8.45
CA TRP A 167 1.75 10.29 -7.51
C TRP A 167 3.01 10.22 -6.63
N ARG A 168 3.63 11.37 -6.35
CA ARG A 168 4.73 11.47 -5.35
C ARG A 168 4.22 11.83 -3.96
N ASP A 169 3.15 12.58 -3.93
CA ASP A 169 2.37 12.99 -2.76
C ASP A 169 0.91 13.18 -3.22
N SER A 170 0.06 13.73 -2.36
CA SER A 170 -1.36 13.91 -2.68
C SER A 170 -1.66 14.87 -3.84
N TRP A 171 -0.68 15.67 -4.29
CA TRP A 171 -0.87 16.77 -5.23
C TRP A 171 0.04 16.69 -6.46
N SER A 172 1.17 15.99 -6.36
CA SER A 172 2.16 15.85 -7.43
C SER A 172 1.94 14.58 -8.25
N GLU A 173 1.05 14.66 -9.24
CA GLU A 173 0.88 13.64 -10.28
C GLU A 173 2.01 13.72 -11.33
N TYR A 174 2.46 12.56 -11.79
CA TYR A 174 3.27 12.42 -12.98
C TYR A 174 2.86 11.18 -13.77
N GLN A 175 3.18 11.16 -15.06
CA GLN A 175 2.81 10.10 -15.99
C GLN A 175 4.05 9.55 -16.68
N VAL A 176 4.11 8.23 -16.77
CA VAL A 176 5.12 7.49 -17.54
C VAL A 176 4.47 7.04 -18.84
N ASN A 177 4.93 7.58 -19.97
CA ASN A 177 4.44 7.25 -21.29
C ASN A 177 5.36 6.24 -21.96
N PHE A 178 4.77 5.21 -22.57
CA PHE A 178 5.44 4.13 -23.25
C PHE A 178 5.24 4.24 -24.76
N ASP A 179 6.24 3.80 -25.53
CA ASP A 179 6.11 3.61 -26.97
C ASP A 179 5.43 2.28 -27.33
N GLU A 180 5.27 2.02 -28.63
CA GLU A 180 4.65 0.79 -29.14
C GLU A 180 5.44 -0.49 -28.77
N LYS A 181 6.71 -0.36 -28.38
CA LYS A 181 7.55 -1.47 -27.91
C LYS A 181 7.47 -1.67 -26.39
N GLY A 182 6.67 -0.86 -25.68
CA GLY A 182 6.55 -0.91 -24.23
C GLY A 182 7.77 -0.31 -23.51
N LEU A 183 8.55 0.55 -24.17
CA LEU A 183 9.66 1.27 -23.59
C LEU A 183 9.25 2.67 -23.18
N VAL A 184 9.76 3.19 -22.07
CA VAL A 184 9.51 4.56 -21.63
C VAL A 184 9.97 5.52 -22.72
N LYS A 185 9.02 6.26 -23.29
CA LYS A 185 9.24 7.32 -24.27
C LYS A 185 9.48 8.66 -23.57
N SER A 186 8.69 8.96 -22.54
CA SER A 186 8.76 10.23 -21.80
C SER A 186 8.14 10.09 -20.41
N VAL A 187 8.59 10.92 -19.47
CA VAL A 187 7.89 11.14 -18.20
C VAL A 187 7.44 12.60 -18.17
N ILE A 188 6.15 12.83 -17.92
CA ILE A 188 5.54 14.15 -17.88
C ILE A 188 4.91 14.39 -16.51
N GLY A 189 4.92 15.61 -16.01
CA GLY A 189 4.41 15.94 -14.68
C GLY A 189 4.86 17.33 -14.26
N ASP A 190 4.51 17.72 -13.04
CA ASP A 190 5.00 18.98 -12.49
C ASP A 190 6.54 18.92 -12.25
N PRO A 191 7.26 20.06 -12.29
CA PRO A 191 8.71 20.07 -12.14
C PRO A 191 9.22 19.47 -10.81
N VAL A 192 8.46 19.59 -9.72
CA VAL A 192 8.82 19.01 -8.42
C VAL A 192 8.77 17.49 -8.49
N ALA A 193 7.69 16.93 -9.03
CA ALA A 193 7.58 15.48 -9.25
C ALA A 193 8.72 14.97 -10.13
N LEU A 194 8.97 15.64 -11.27
CA LEU A 194 9.99 15.26 -12.23
C LEU A 194 11.40 15.28 -11.63
N SER A 195 11.74 16.30 -10.82
CA SER A 195 13.06 16.39 -10.16
C SER A 195 13.39 15.20 -9.25
N ARG A 196 12.36 14.54 -8.70
CA ARG A 196 12.49 13.41 -7.78
C ARG A 196 12.45 12.06 -8.48
N VAL A 197 11.72 11.93 -9.58
CA VAL A 197 11.50 10.65 -10.26
C VAL A 197 12.42 10.42 -11.47
N LEU A 198 12.91 11.47 -12.12
CA LEU A 198 13.76 11.30 -13.29
C LEU A 198 15.21 10.99 -12.91
N ALA A 199 15.79 9.99 -13.58
CA ALA A 199 17.22 9.80 -13.60
C ALA A 199 17.90 10.94 -14.38
N PRO A 200 19.13 11.35 -14.00
CA PRO A 200 19.92 12.22 -14.85
C PRO A 200 20.13 11.55 -16.21
N THR A 201 20.02 12.31 -17.29
CA THR A 201 20.46 11.83 -18.60
C THR A 201 21.97 11.54 -18.51
N PRO A 202 22.43 10.39 -19.04
CA PRO A 202 23.86 10.09 -19.14
C PRO A 202 24.65 11.20 -19.86
#